data_AF-A0A532TDV8-F1
#
_entry.id   AF-A0A532TDV8-F1
#
_cell.length_a   1.000
_cell.length_b   1.000
_cell.length_c   1.000
_cell.angle_alpha   90.00
_cell.angle_beta   90.00
_cell.angle_gamma   90.00
#
_symmetry.space_group_name_H-M   'P 1'
#
loop_
_entity.id
_entity.type
_entity.pdbx_description
1 polymer ?
#
loop_
_entity_poly.entity_id
_entity_poly.type
_entity_poly.pdbx_seq_one_letter_code
_entity_poly.pdbx_strand_id
1 'polypeptide(L)'
;MVNWHWVYLRNWRKGKIEINVIILSILLPYEGDSNLFGLFFHILYHNINQDPILTFFPSFLFGTVIGDTLFHTLFVNQSEEDKKRAFGHNFLIPSILCGIFLIAFGILLNFPRFLMRRSFSWAIYSIGIDVVLISIFLIFEVFEIIRPHKSYKFLFYYSYYSLTIYLAHNFLYFLFFQQLNVINIWFFIAGAFIFMGILLRIIFKTWEGKASIKVQIGKLSLGYALKVEERLHKRHNKMNIQ
;
A
#
# COMPACT_ATOMS: atom_id res chain seq x y z
N MET A 1 -12.08 25.90 -16.78
CA MET A 1 -10.63 26.04 -17.03
C MET A 1 -10.05 26.94 -15.94
N VAL A 2 -9.34 26.37 -14.97
CA VAL A 2 -8.62 27.17 -13.96
C VAL A 2 -7.35 27.66 -14.62
N ASN A 3 -7.18 28.98 -14.68
CA ASN A 3 -6.01 29.62 -15.27
C ASN A 3 -4.82 29.46 -14.32
N TRP A 4 -4.11 28.34 -14.46
CA TRP A 4 -2.95 27.95 -13.63
C TRP A 4 -1.85 29.02 -13.56
N HIS A 5 -1.82 29.95 -14.52
CA HIS A 5 -0.90 31.08 -14.55
C HIS A 5 -0.99 31.96 -13.29
N TRP A 6 -2.20 32.13 -12.73
CA TRP A 6 -2.41 32.98 -11.55
C TRP A 6 -2.10 32.29 -10.21
N VAL A 7 -2.18 30.96 -10.15
CA VAL A 7 -1.80 30.20 -8.94
C VAL A 7 -0.28 30.19 -8.77
N TYR A 8 0.47 30.19 -9.87
CA TYR A 8 1.94 30.25 -9.86
C TYR A 8 2.48 31.60 -9.39
N LEU A 9 1.89 32.72 -9.81
CA LEU A 9 2.34 34.05 -9.42
C LEU A 9 2.21 34.33 -7.91
N ARG A 10 1.25 33.69 -7.23
CA ARG A 10 1.02 33.90 -5.79
C ARG A 10 2.06 33.18 -4.90
N ASN A 11 2.66 32.09 -5.40
CA ASN A 11 3.64 31.29 -4.64
C ASN A 11 5.10 31.75 -4.83
N TRP A 12 5.37 32.73 -5.69
CA TRP A 12 6.71 33.25 -6.00
C TRP A 12 7.43 33.93 -4.81
N ARG A 13 6.72 34.26 -3.72
CA ARG A 13 7.26 35.04 -2.59
C ARG A 13 8.06 34.26 -1.53
N LYS A 14 8.24 32.95 -1.65
CA LYS A 14 8.93 32.14 -0.61
C LYS A 14 9.98 31.23 -1.25
N GLY A 15 11.24 31.69 -1.27
CA GLY A 15 12.38 31.13 -2.01
C GLY A 15 12.86 29.74 -1.60
N LYS A 16 12.01 28.72 -1.72
CA LYS A 16 12.36 27.29 -1.63
C LYS A 16 11.85 26.49 -2.85
N ILE A 17 11.74 27.13 -4.01
CA ILE A 17 11.12 26.55 -5.22
C ILE A 17 12.05 26.61 -6.45
N GLU A 18 13.35 26.86 -6.31
CA GLU A 18 14.21 27.09 -7.49
C GLU A 18 14.57 25.82 -8.26
N ILE A 19 15.02 24.76 -7.58
CA ILE A 19 15.47 23.54 -8.26
C ILE A 19 14.30 22.81 -8.94
N ASN A 20 13.15 22.72 -8.27
CA ASN A 20 12.00 22.02 -8.83
C ASN A 20 11.46 22.71 -10.10
N VAL A 21 11.48 24.04 -10.16
CA VAL A 21 11.06 24.81 -11.34
C VAL A 21 12.04 24.66 -12.48
N ILE A 22 13.35 24.64 -12.20
CA ILE A 22 14.38 24.42 -13.21
C ILE A 22 14.24 23.03 -13.82
N ILE A 23 14.13 21.99 -12.97
CA ILE A 23 13.96 20.61 -13.43
C ILE A 23 12.64 20.46 -14.20
N LEU A 24 11.54 21.05 -13.72
CA LEU A 24 10.25 21.03 -14.43
C LEU A 24 10.37 21.70 -15.80
N SER A 25 11.04 22.85 -15.90
CA SER A 25 11.20 23.58 -17.17
C SER A 25 12.02 22.79 -18.20
N ILE A 26 12.99 22.00 -17.74
CA ILE A 26 13.79 21.11 -18.59
C ILE A 26 12.96 19.90 -19.07
N LEU A 27 12.11 19.36 -18.19
CA LEU A 27 11.40 18.11 -18.46
C LEU A 27 10.02 18.31 -19.14
N LEU A 28 9.38 19.48 -18.96
CA LEU A 28 8.06 19.80 -19.52
C LEU A 28 7.94 19.61 -21.04
N PRO A 29 8.95 19.94 -21.87
CA PRO A 29 8.87 19.71 -23.31
C PRO A 29 8.76 18.23 -23.70
N TYR A 30 9.12 17.32 -22.80
CA TYR A 30 9.09 15.87 -23.02
C TYR A 30 7.82 15.21 -22.47
N GLU A 31 6.80 16.01 -22.12
CA GLU A 31 5.50 15.49 -21.67
C GLU A 31 4.84 14.62 -22.76
N GLY A 32 4.72 13.32 -22.49
CA GLY A 32 4.11 12.35 -23.41
C GLY A 32 5.08 11.66 -24.36
N ASP A 33 6.36 11.99 -24.31
CA ASP A 33 7.40 11.32 -25.11
C ASP A 33 7.82 9.98 -24.50
N SER A 34 8.21 9.04 -25.37
CA SER A 34 8.74 7.72 -24.99
C SER A 34 10.25 7.70 -24.71
N ASN A 35 10.91 8.87 -24.80
CA ASN A 35 12.34 9.01 -24.53
C ASN A 35 12.65 9.08 -23.02
N LEU A 36 13.94 8.99 -22.67
CA LEU A 36 14.38 8.97 -21.28
C LEU A 36 13.95 10.23 -20.49
N PHE A 37 13.90 11.39 -21.15
CA PHE A 37 13.46 12.64 -20.52
C PHE A 37 11.94 12.66 -20.29
N GLY A 38 11.15 12.08 -21.20
CA GLY A 38 9.72 11.86 -21.01
C GLY A 38 9.44 10.88 -19.88
N LEU A 39 10.25 9.83 -19.73
CA LEU A 39 10.21 8.93 -18.57
C LEU A 39 10.51 9.69 -17.26
N PHE A 40 11.56 10.54 -17.22
CA PHE A 40 11.86 11.35 -16.04
C PHE A 40 10.78 12.38 -15.73
N PHE A 41 10.22 13.03 -16.76
CA PHE A 41 9.06 13.90 -16.59
C PHE A 41 7.89 13.13 -15.99
N HIS A 42 7.64 11.91 -16.46
CA HIS A 42 6.55 11.08 -15.98
C HIS A 42 6.77 10.61 -14.53
N ILE A 43 7.99 10.24 -14.15
CA ILE A 43 8.29 9.79 -12.78
C ILE A 43 8.24 10.95 -11.77
N LEU A 44 8.72 12.13 -12.15
CA LEU A 44 8.94 13.24 -11.23
C LEU A 44 7.79 14.27 -11.20
N TYR A 45 7.08 14.42 -12.32
CA TYR A 45 6.13 15.52 -12.54
C TYR A 45 4.81 15.08 -13.15
N HIS A 46 4.61 13.78 -13.40
CA HIS A 46 3.30 13.33 -13.85
C HIS A 46 2.24 13.65 -12.80
N ASN A 47 1.06 13.95 -13.31
CA ASN A 47 0.01 14.61 -12.58
C ASN A 47 -0.32 13.84 -11.29
N ILE A 48 -0.36 14.52 -10.14
CA ILE A 48 -0.94 14.00 -8.86
C ILE A 48 -2.32 13.34 -9.10
N ASN A 49 -3.01 13.76 -10.17
CA ASN A 49 -4.26 13.19 -10.65
C ASN A 49 -4.19 11.75 -11.20
N GLN A 50 -2.99 11.21 -11.42
CA GLN A 50 -2.68 9.87 -11.94
C GLN A 50 -1.65 9.13 -11.09
N ASP A 51 -1.36 9.57 -9.86
CA ASP A 51 -0.55 8.77 -8.94
C ASP A 51 -1.48 7.79 -8.18
N PRO A 52 -1.68 6.55 -8.69
CA PRO A 52 -2.29 5.50 -7.90
C PRO A 52 -1.50 5.33 -6.61
N ILE A 53 -0.19 5.59 -6.64
CA ILE A 53 0.68 5.38 -5.49
C ILE A 53 0.18 6.19 -4.29
N LEU A 54 0.11 7.51 -4.37
CA LEU A 54 -0.25 8.31 -3.19
C LEU A 54 -1.68 8.02 -2.69
N THR A 55 -2.60 7.73 -3.61
CA THR A 55 -4.01 7.47 -3.31
C THR A 55 -4.24 6.08 -2.69
N PHE A 56 -3.50 5.06 -3.12
CA PHE A 56 -3.61 3.68 -2.63
C PHE A 56 -2.59 3.34 -1.54
N PHE A 57 -1.62 4.22 -1.27
CA PHE A 57 -0.64 4.03 -0.20
C PHE A 57 -1.28 3.83 1.18
N PRO A 58 -2.37 4.55 1.57
CA PRO A 58 -3.09 4.26 2.80
C PRO A 58 -3.66 2.84 2.85
N SER A 59 -4.26 2.34 1.77
CA SER A 59 -4.74 0.95 1.68
C SER A 59 -3.59 -0.07 1.77
N PHE A 60 -2.44 0.24 1.16
CA PHE A 60 -1.23 -0.57 1.30
C PHE A 60 -0.70 -0.60 2.75
N LEU A 61 -0.58 0.56 3.40
CA LEU A 61 -0.14 0.67 4.79
C LEU A 61 -1.11 -0.08 5.71
N PHE A 62 -2.40 0.11 5.50
CA PHE A 62 -3.46 -0.56 6.24
C PHE A 62 -3.32 -2.08 6.12
N GLY A 63 -3.25 -2.61 4.88
CA GLY A 63 -3.07 -4.05 4.64
C GLY A 63 -1.78 -4.62 5.25
N THR A 64 -0.69 -3.86 5.22
CA THR A 64 0.61 -4.30 5.73
C THR A 64 0.66 -4.30 7.25
N VAL A 65 0.19 -3.23 7.90
CA VAL A 65 0.21 -3.09 9.36
C VAL A 65 -0.80 -4.04 9.98
N ILE A 66 -2.03 -4.08 9.46
CA ILE A 66 -3.09 -4.91 10.03
C ILE A 66 -2.85 -6.39 9.73
N GLY A 67 -2.38 -6.73 8.54
CA GLY A 67 -2.06 -8.12 8.23
C GLY A 67 -0.96 -8.69 9.14
N ASP A 68 0.05 -7.87 9.51
CA ASP A 68 1.14 -8.29 10.39
C ASP A 68 0.70 -8.39 11.86
N THR A 69 -0.03 -7.38 12.36
CA THR A 69 -0.55 -7.40 13.74
C THR A 69 -1.58 -8.50 13.94
N LEU A 70 -2.45 -8.73 12.96
CA LEU A 70 -3.39 -9.85 12.99
C LEU A 70 -2.71 -11.20 12.94
N PHE A 71 -1.69 -11.34 12.09
CA PHE A 71 -0.94 -12.59 12.02
C PHE A 71 -0.32 -12.93 13.38
N HIS A 72 0.33 -11.96 14.01
CA HIS A 72 0.95 -12.16 15.31
C HIS A 72 -0.06 -12.39 16.44
N THR A 73 -1.20 -11.69 16.44
CA THR A 73 -2.20 -11.80 17.52
C THR A 73 -3.08 -13.03 17.41
N LEU A 74 -3.43 -13.48 16.19
CA LEU A 74 -4.35 -14.60 15.97
C LEU A 74 -3.64 -15.92 15.69
N PHE A 75 -2.41 -15.92 15.18
CA PHE A 75 -1.77 -17.15 14.70
C PHE A 75 -0.50 -17.55 15.44
N VAL A 76 0.01 -16.73 16.35
CA VAL A 76 1.17 -17.06 17.19
C VAL A 76 0.68 -17.37 18.62
N ASN A 77 0.92 -18.60 19.07
CA ASN A 77 0.78 -19.06 20.46
C ASN A 77 -0.64 -19.15 21.07
N GLN A 78 -1.70 -19.38 20.28
CA GLN A 78 -3.05 -19.59 20.82
C GLN A 78 -3.64 -20.95 20.45
N SER A 79 -4.47 -21.52 21.34
CA SER A 79 -5.31 -22.70 21.05
C SER A 79 -6.41 -22.36 20.04
N GLU A 80 -6.92 -23.33 19.28
CA GLU A 80 -7.96 -23.08 18.25
C GLU A 80 -9.25 -22.46 18.82
N GLU A 81 -9.61 -22.77 20.06
CA GLU A 81 -10.78 -22.21 20.73
C GLU A 81 -10.55 -20.75 21.17
N ASP A 82 -9.36 -20.45 21.69
CA ASP A 82 -8.98 -19.10 22.11
C ASP A 82 -8.92 -18.14 20.92
N LYS A 83 -8.44 -18.62 19.76
CA LYS A 83 -8.39 -17.85 18.51
C LYS A 83 -9.77 -17.37 18.09
N LYS A 84 -10.77 -18.27 18.06
CA LYS A 84 -12.13 -17.95 17.63
C LYS A 84 -12.80 -16.93 18.55
N ARG A 85 -12.59 -17.07 19.86
CA ARG A 85 -13.15 -16.15 20.87
C ARG A 85 -12.49 -14.78 20.83
N ALA A 86 -11.16 -14.73 20.78
CA ALA A 86 -10.40 -13.47 20.68
C ALA A 86 -10.70 -12.75 19.35
N PHE A 87 -10.81 -13.50 18.26
CA PHE A 87 -11.15 -12.96 16.95
C PHE A 87 -12.56 -12.34 16.91
N GLY A 88 -13.58 -13.07 17.37
CA GLY A 88 -14.97 -12.65 17.24
C GLY A 88 -15.28 -11.32 17.95
N HIS A 89 -15.00 -11.25 19.26
CA HIS A 89 -15.42 -10.10 20.06
C HIS A 89 -14.40 -8.95 20.05
N ASN A 90 -13.09 -9.25 20.07
CA ASN A 90 -12.08 -8.20 20.25
C ASN A 90 -11.58 -7.60 18.94
N PHE A 91 -11.79 -8.30 17.82
CA PHE A 91 -11.28 -7.85 16.52
C PHE A 91 -12.38 -7.64 15.48
N LEU A 92 -13.22 -8.66 15.25
CA LEU A 92 -14.19 -8.65 14.16
C LEU A 92 -15.28 -7.60 14.34
N ILE A 93 -15.92 -7.55 15.52
CA ILE A 93 -16.99 -6.57 15.79
C ILE A 93 -16.44 -5.14 15.72
N PRO A 94 -15.35 -4.76 16.42
CA PRO A 94 -14.78 -3.42 16.32
C PRO A 94 -14.35 -3.04 14.90
N SER A 95 -13.74 -3.98 14.15
CA SER A 95 -13.28 -3.73 12.79
C SER A 95 -14.44 -3.47 11.83
N ILE A 96 -15.49 -4.30 11.85
CA ILE A 96 -16.68 -4.10 11.00
C ILE A 96 -17.38 -2.78 11.34
N LEU A 97 -17.57 -2.48 12.63
CA LEU A 97 -18.19 -1.22 13.07
C LEU A 97 -17.37 -0.02 12.63
N CYS A 98 -16.05 -0.07 12.79
CA CYS A 98 -15.14 0.97 12.31
C CYS A 98 -15.22 1.14 10.79
N GLY A 99 -15.22 0.04 10.03
CA GLY A 99 -15.34 0.07 8.57
C GLY A 99 -16.66 0.69 8.10
N ILE A 100 -17.79 0.29 8.68
CA ILE A 100 -19.12 0.87 8.39
C ILE A 100 -19.15 2.37 8.73
N PHE A 101 -18.59 2.75 9.88
CA PHE A 101 -18.48 4.16 10.28
C PHE A 101 -17.65 4.96 9.27
N LEU A 102 -16.49 4.46 8.84
CA LEU A 102 -15.66 5.09 7.83
C LEU A 102 -16.38 5.23 6.48
N ILE A 103 -17.12 4.20 6.05
CA ILE A 103 -17.94 4.26 4.82
C ILE A 103 -18.97 5.39 4.93
N ALA A 104 -19.75 5.42 6.01
CA ALA A 104 -20.76 6.44 6.23
C ALA A 104 -20.15 7.85 6.31
N PHE A 105 -19.05 8.00 7.06
CA PHE A 105 -18.32 9.25 7.20
C PHE A 105 -17.75 9.73 5.85
N GLY A 106 -17.15 8.83 5.07
CA GLY A 106 -16.66 9.11 3.73
C GLY A 106 -17.76 9.61 2.80
N ILE A 107 -18.94 8.98 2.82
CA ILE A 107 -20.11 9.43 2.04
C ILE A 107 -20.56 10.84 2.47
N LEU A 108 -20.72 11.06 3.77
CA LEU A 108 -21.24 12.33 4.32
C LEU A 108 -20.31 13.53 4.04
N LEU A 109 -18.99 13.32 4.04
CA LEU A 109 -18.02 14.39 3.84
C LEU A 109 -18.13 15.12 2.49
N ASN A 110 -18.58 14.45 1.44
CA ASN A 110 -18.61 15.05 0.10
C ASN A 110 -19.78 14.51 -0.75
N PHE A 111 -20.95 14.30 -0.16
CA PHE A 111 -22.13 13.86 -0.91
C PHE A 111 -22.61 14.95 -1.89
N PRO A 112 -22.95 14.63 -3.15
CA PRO A 112 -22.97 13.32 -3.81
C PRO A 112 -21.66 12.95 -4.55
N ARG A 113 -20.63 13.79 -4.47
CA ARG A 113 -19.35 13.65 -5.19
C ARG A 113 -18.32 12.77 -4.47
N PHE A 114 -18.71 12.01 -3.46
CA PHE A 114 -17.81 11.17 -2.65
C PHE A 114 -17.12 10.06 -3.47
N LEU A 115 -17.70 9.65 -4.60
CA LEU A 115 -17.10 8.68 -5.53
C LEU A 115 -15.98 9.27 -6.41
N MET A 116 -15.71 10.57 -6.30
CA MET A 116 -14.60 11.19 -7.03
C MET A 116 -13.27 10.70 -6.44
N ARG A 117 -12.60 9.80 -7.17
CA ARG A 117 -11.39 9.04 -6.76
C ARG A 117 -10.24 9.86 -6.16
N ARG A 118 -10.23 11.17 -6.42
CA ARG A 118 -9.17 12.11 -6.00
C ARG A 118 -9.49 12.85 -4.71
N SER A 119 -10.65 12.57 -4.10
CA SER A 119 -11.11 13.26 -2.91
C SER A 119 -10.71 12.51 -1.65
N PHE A 120 -10.43 13.26 -0.59
CA PHE A 120 -10.21 12.72 0.75
C PHE A 120 -11.39 11.83 1.22
N SER A 121 -12.60 12.25 0.86
CA SER A 121 -13.84 11.50 1.09
C SER A 121 -13.81 10.11 0.43
N TRP A 122 -13.33 10.00 -0.82
CA TRP A 122 -13.15 8.72 -1.50
C TRP A 122 -12.11 7.83 -0.82
N ALA A 123 -11.00 8.40 -0.35
CA ALA A 123 -9.97 7.66 0.35
C ALA A 123 -10.49 7.05 1.66
N ILE A 124 -11.19 7.84 2.48
CA ILE A 124 -11.86 7.37 3.71
C ILE A 124 -12.87 6.26 3.39
N TYR A 125 -13.72 6.50 2.39
CA TYR A 125 -14.73 5.55 1.95
C TYR A 125 -14.10 4.21 1.53
N SER A 126 -13.02 4.27 0.73
CA SER A 126 -12.33 3.08 0.22
C SER A 126 -11.62 2.30 1.33
N ILE A 127 -10.96 3.00 2.27
CA ILE A 127 -10.39 2.36 3.47
C ILE A 127 -11.48 1.65 4.27
N GLY A 128 -12.65 2.29 4.45
CA GLY A 128 -13.78 1.66 5.12
C GLY A 128 -14.24 0.36 4.45
N ILE A 129 -14.30 0.33 3.13
CA ILE A 129 -14.59 -0.90 2.36
C ILE A 129 -13.50 -1.95 2.59
N ASP A 130 -12.22 -1.58 2.51
CA ASP A 130 -11.09 -2.48 2.71
C ASP A 130 -11.16 -3.13 4.11
N VAL A 131 -11.48 -2.36 5.15
CA VAL A 131 -11.65 -2.85 6.54
C VAL A 131 -12.74 -3.93 6.60
N VAL A 132 -13.90 -3.66 6.02
CA VAL A 132 -15.04 -4.61 6.01
C VAL A 132 -14.68 -5.87 5.22
N LEU A 133 -14.08 -5.72 4.04
CA LEU A 133 -13.65 -6.86 3.21
C LEU A 133 -12.63 -7.74 3.92
N ILE A 134 -11.60 -7.15 4.53
CA ILE A 134 -10.58 -7.89 5.30
C ILE A 134 -11.24 -8.65 6.45
N SER A 135 -12.21 -8.03 7.13
CA SER A 135 -12.94 -8.64 8.23
C SER A 135 -13.76 -9.84 7.76
N ILE A 136 -14.39 -9.76 6.58
CA ILE A 136 -15.10 -10.88 5.95
C ILE A 136 -14.13 -11.99 5.55
N PHE A 137 -12.99 -11.67 4.93
CA PHE A 137 -11.99 -12.68 4.57
C PHE A 137 -11.42 -13.42 5.78
N LEU A 138 -11.22 -12.70 6.88
CA LEU A 138 -10.81 -13.28 8.14
C LEU A 138 -11.83 -14.26 8.72
N ILE A 139 -13.13 -14.02 8.54
CA ILE A 139 -14.16 -15.00 8.95
C ILE A 139 -13.92 -16.32 8.20
N PHE A 140 -13.70 -16.26 6.88
CA PHE A 140 -13.44 -17.46 6.10
C PHE A 140 -12.17 -18.20 6.56
N GLU A 141 -11.12 -17.47 6.93
CA GLU A 141 -9.85 -18.04 7.39
C GLU A 141 -9.95 -18.61 8.82
N VAL A 142 -10.51 -17.87 9.78
CA VAL A 142 -10.59 -18.27 11.21
C VAL A 142 -11.59 -19.39 11.45
N PHE A 143 -12.71 -19.41 10.72
CA PHE A 143 -13.71 -20.47 10.85
C PHE A 143 -13.42 -21.68 9.96
N GLU A 144 -12.29 -21.68 9.23
CA GLU A 144 -11.89 -22.74 8.29
C GLU A 144 -13.03 -23.15 7.33
N ILE A 145 -13.90 -22.20 6.96
CA ILE A 145 -15.05 -22.44 6.07
C ILE A 145 -14.55 -22.99 4.73
N ILE A 146 -13.45 -22.41 4.26
CA ILE A 146 -12.58 -23.03 3.28
C ILE A 146 -11.48 -23.67 4.12
N ARG A 147 -11.17 -24.95 3.88
CA ARG A 147 -10.03 -25.64 4.52
C ARG A 147 -8.79 -25.50 3.63
N PRO A 148 -8.07 -24.36 3.61
CA PRO A 148 -6.74 -24.38 3.03
C PRO A 148 -5.91 -25.35 3.86
N HIS A 149 -5.27 -26.33 3.21
CA HIS A 149 -4.23 -27.13 3.87
C HIS A 149 -3.30 -26.20 4.68
N LYS A 150 -2.94 -26.60 5.91
CA LYS A 150 -2.18 -25.85 6.95
C LYS A 150 -1.00 -24.96 6.49
N SER A 151 -0.51 -25.08 5.26
CA SER A 151 0.54 -24.24 4.71
C SER A 151 0.04 -22.91 4.09
N TYR A 152 -1.27 -22.67 3.98
CA TYR A 152 -1.79 -21.48 3.32
C TYR A 152 -2.56 -20.56 4.26
N LYS A 153 -1.85 -19.57 4.81
CA LYS A 153 -2.42 -18.44 5.56
C LYS A 153 -2.48 -17.24 4.63
N PHE A 154 -3.66 -16.91 4.14
CA PHE A 154 -3.84 -15.87 3.11
C PHE A 154 -3.30 -14.52 3.61
N LEU A 155 -3.64 -14.14 4.84
CA LEU A 155 -3.17 -12.91 5.46
C LEU A 155 -1.66 -12.83 5.62
N PHE A 156 -1.02 -13.97 5.90
CA PHE A 156 0.44 -14.02 5.97
C PHE A 156 1.04 -13.62 4.63
N TYR A 157 0.63 -14.26 3.53
CA TYR A 157 1.17 -13.94 2.20
C TYR A 157 0.81 -12.52 1.74
N TYR A 158 -0.42 -12.09 2.02
CA TYR A 158 -0.87 -10.74 1.69
C TYR A 158 -0.04 -9.68 2.41
N SER A 159 0.16 -9.80 3.73
CA SER A 159 1.00 -8.88 4.51
C SER A 159 2.48 -8.94 4.11
N TYR A 160 2.97 -10.15 3.81
CA TYR A 160 4.38 -10.37 3.49
C TYR A 160 4.79 -9.78 2.14
N TYR A 161 3.89 -9.81 1.16
CA TYR A 161 4.15 -9.34 -0.20
C TYR A 161 3.35 -8.10 -0.59
N SER A 162 2.59 -7.49 0.32
CA SER A 162 1.75 -6.30 0.05
C SER A 162 2.48 -5.22 -0.74
N LEU A 163 3.73 -4.91 -0.38
CA LEU A 163 4.53 -3.87 -1.05
C LEU A 163 4.95 -4.29 -2.46
N THR A 164 5.24 -5.58 -2.62
CA THR A 164 5.62 -6.18 -3.89
C THR A 164 4.41 -6.22 -4.83
N ILE A 165 3.24 -6.62 -4.32
CA ILE A 165 1.97 -6.64 -5.05
C ILE A 165 1.58 -5.23 -5.47
N TYR A 166 1.70 -4.27 -4.56
CA TYR A 166 1.40 -2.87 -4.80
C TYR A 166 2.26 -2.28 -5.93
N LEU A 167 3.57 -2.52 -5.91
CA LEU A 167 4.45 -2.09 -6.99
C LEU A 167 4.17 -2.86 -8.29
N ALA A 168 3.95 -4.18 -8.21
CA ALA A 168 3.57 -5.01 -9.35
C ALA A 168 2.26 -4.54 -10.01
N HIS A 169 1.32 -4.01 -9.23
CA HIS A 169 0.06 -3.48 -9.75
C HIS A 169 0.27 -2.28 -10.68
N ASN A 170 1.29 -1.47 -10.42
CA ASN A 170 1.68 -0.37 -11.32
C ASN A 170 2.24 -0.90 -12.64
N PHE A 171 2.91 -2.06 -12.65
CA PHE A 171 3.33 -2.71 -13.89
C PHE A 171 2.16 -3.27 -14.70
N LEU A 172 1.11 -3.77 -14.04
CA LEU A 172 -0.10 -4.26 -14.72
C LEU A 172 -0.82 -3.15 -15.50
N TYR A 173 -0.75 -1.90 -15.04
CA TYR A 173 -1.30 -0.76 -15.78
C TYR A 173 -0.73 -0.68 -17.21
N PHE A 174 0.59 -0.81 -17.35
CA PHE A 174 1.25 -0.78 -18.67
C PHE A 174 0.84 -1.96 -19.55
N LEU A 175 0.65 -3.14 -18.94
CA LEU A 175 0.32 -4.36 -19.66
C LEU A 175 -1.09 -4.33 -20.27
N PHE A 176 -2.01 -3.59 -19.64
CA PHE A 176 -3.42 -3.49 -20.04
C PHE A 176 -3.84 -2.09 -20.50
N PHE A 177 -2.88 -1.21 -20.81
CA PHE A 177 -3.15 0.17 -21.20
C PHE A 177 -4.06 0.22 -22.43
N GLN A 178 -5.21 0.89 -22.29
CA GLN A 178 -6.25 1.06 -23.32
C GLN A 178 -6.90 -0.22 -23.87
N GLN A 179 -6.57 -1.41 -23.34
CA GLN A 179 -7.12 -2.69 -23.80
C GLN A 179 -8.42 -3.08 -23.07
N LEU A 180 -8.67 -2.49 -21.90
CA LEU A 180 -9.78 -2.85 -21.02
C LEU A 180 -10.99 -1.93 -21.20
N ASN A 181 -12.15 -2.54 -21.33
CA ASN A 181 -13.48 -1.93 -21.32
C ASN A 181 -14.22 -2.28 -20.02
N VAL A 182 -15.26 -1.53 -19.69
CA VAL A 182 -16.04 -1.69 -18.44
C VAL A 182 -16.62 -3.11 -18.27
N ILE A 183 -16.89 -3.80 -19.37
CA ILE A 183 -17.46 -5.17 -19.33
C ILE A 183 -16.37 -6.22 -19.09
N ASN A 184 -15.22 -6.10 -19.78
CA ASN A 184 -14.18 -7.13 -19.72
C ASN A 184 -13.25 -6.98 -18.50
N ILE A 185 -13.16 -5.79 -17.90
CA ILE A 185 -12.26 -5.49 -16.77
C ILE A 185 -12.42 -6.47 -15.61
N TRP A 186 -13.64 -6.94 -15.34
CA TRP A 186 -13.91 -7.87 -14.24
C TRP A 186 -13.22 -9.23 -14.42
N PHE A 187 -13.20 -9.75 -15.65
CA PHE A 187 -12.50 -11.00 -15.95
C PHE A 187 -10.99 -10.85 -15.80
N PHE A 188 -10.43 -9.71 -16.23
CA PHE A 188 -9.02 -9.42 -16.06
C PHE A 188 -8.64 -9.20 -14.60
N ILE A 189 -9.48 -8.55 -13.79
CA ILE A 189 -9.27 -8.42 -12.35
C ILE A 189 -9.24 -9.81 -11.70
N ALA A 190 -10.22 -10.67 -11.99
CA ALA A 190 -10.28 -12.02 -11.44
C ALA A 190 -9.05 -12.85 -11.85
N GLY A 191 -8.70 -12.80 -13.15
CA GLY A 191 -7.51 -13.47 -13.69
C GLY A 191 -6.21 -12.97 -13.05
N ALA A 192 -6.04 -11.65 -12.91
CA ALA A 192 -4.89 -11.05 -12.25
C ALA A 192 -4.79 -11.44 -10.78
N PHE A 193 -5.92 -11.51 -10.05
CA PHE A 193 -5.93 -11.97 -8.67
C PHE A 193 -5.47 -13.42 -8.54
N ILE A 194 -6.00 -14.32 -9.37
CA ILE A 194 -5.62 -15.73 -9.38
C ILE A 194 -4.14 -15.87 -9.76
N PHE A 195 -3.72 -15.20 -10.84
CA PHE A 195 -2.34 -15.22 -11.32
C PHE A 195 -1.37 -14.70 -10.26
N MET A 196 -1.65 -13.56 -9.64
CA MET A 196 -0.84 -13.02 -8.55
C MET A 196 -0.78 -13.97 -7.36
N GLY A 197 -1.91 -14.58 -6.97
CA GLY A 197 -1.93 -15.58 -5.89
C GLY A 197 -1.01 -16.78 -6.17
N ILE A 198 -1.03 -17.31 -7.41
CA ILE A 198 -0.16 -18.41 -7.83
C ILE A 198 1.30 -17.95 -7.89
N LEU A 199 1.57 -16.78 -8.47
CA LEU A 199 2.90 -16.21 -8.61
C LEU A 199 3.56 -15.99 -7.24
N LEU A 200 2.83 -15.41 -6.29
CA LEU A 200 3.28 -15.23 -4.91
C LEU A 200 3.60 -16.56 -4.23
N ARG A 201 2.81 -17.59 -4.48
CA ARG A 201 3.07 -18.94 -3.95
C ARG A 201 4.38 -19.52 -4.48
N ILE A 202 4.63 -19.38 -5.78
CA ILE A 202 5.88 -19.82 -6.41
C ILE A 202 7.07 -19.04 -5.84
N ILE A 203 6.95 -17.71 -5.77
CA ILE A 203 7.98 -16.84 -5.21
C ILE A 203 8.28 -17.22 -3.76
N PHE A 204 7.26 -17.43 -2.93
CA PHE A 204 7.46 -17.82 -1.54
C PHE A 204 8.15 -19.17 -1.41
N LYS A 205 7.70 -20.18 -2.16
CA LYS A 205 8.29 -21.52 -2.12
C LYS A 205 9.75 -21.53 -2.58
N THR A 206 10.10 -20.66 -3.53
CA THR A 206 11.42 -20.70 -4.18
C THR A 206 12.41 -19.75 -3.52
N TRP A 207 11.96 -18.53 -3.19
CA TRP A 207 12.82 -17.41 -2.78
C TRP A 207 12.53 -16.95 -1.34
N GLU A 208 11.48 -17.48 -0.71
CA GLU A 208 11.05 -17.14 0.66
C GLU A 208 11.08 -15.62 0.90
N GLY A 209 11.78 -15.18 1.95
CA GLY A 209 11.94 -13.78 2.31
C GLY A 209 12.94 -12.98 1.51
N LYS A 210 13.68 -13.60 0.59
CA LYS A 210 14.61 -12.86 -0.28
C LYS A 210 13.87 -12.03 -1.32
N ALA A 211 12.66 -12.44 -1.72
CA ALA A 211 11.86 -11.72 -2.72
C ALA A 211 11.01 -10.58 -2.14
N SER A 212 10.75 -10.58 -0.83
CA SER A 212 9.92 -9.53 -0.22
C SER A 212 10.74 -8.25 -0.03
N ILE A 213 10.32 -7.18 -0.71
CA ILE A 213 10.92 -5.85 -0.57
C ILE A 213 10.81 -5.37 0.89
N LYS A 214 9.69 -5.66 1.57
CA LYS A 214 9.49 -5.35 3.00
C LYS A 214 10.60 -5.98 3.85
N VAL A 215 10.93 -7.24 3.60
CA VAL A 215 11.98 -7.96 4.35
C VAL A 215 13.38 -7.43 4.02
N GLN A 216 13.64 -7.10 2.76
CA GLN A 216 14.92 -6.50 2.38
C GLN A 216 15.13 -5.15 3.06
N ILE A 217 14.11 -4.28 3.05
CA ILE A 217 14.15 -2.98 3.75
C ILE A 217 14.37 -3.20 5.25
N GLY A 218 13.67 -4.16 5.88
CA GLY A 218 13.83 -4.48 7.29
C GLY A 218 15.25 -4.94 7.66
N LYS A 219 15.87 -5.78 6.82
CA LYS A 219 17.26 -6.22 7.00
C LYS A 219 18.24 -5.07 6.85
N LEU A 220 18.03 -4.20 5.86
CA LEU A 220 18.86 -3.01 5.66
C LEU A 220 18.73 -2.07 6.86
N SER A 221 17.51 -1.77 7.32
CA SER A 221 17.29 -0.90 8.47
C SER A 221 17.92 -1.45 9.75
N LEU A 222 17.83 -2.77 9.98
CA LEU A 222 18.48 -3.42 11.11
C LEU A 222 20.01 -3.28 11.04
N GLY A 223 20.59 -3.51 9.86
CA GLY A 223 22.03 -3.31 9.63
C GLY A 223 22.48 -1.88 9.91
N TYR A 224 21.69 -0.88 9.51
CA TYR A 224 21.95 0.52 9.85
C TYR A 224 21.83 0.80 11.34
N ALA A 225 20.80 0.29 12.01
CA ALA A 225 20.59 0.47 13.44
C ALA A 225 21.76 -0.08 14.25
N LEU A 226 22.18 -1.32 13.97
CA LEU A 226 23.33 -1.96 14.62
C LEU A 226 24.62 -1.17 14.41
N LYS A 227 24.84 -0.64 13.19
CA LYS A 227 26.03 0.17 12.89
C LYS A 227 26.02 1.52 13.63
N VAL A 228 24.85 2.09 13.87
CA VAL A 228 24.69 3.31 14.68
C VAL A 228 24.97 2.99 16.14
N GLU A 229 24.42 1.90 16.66
CA GLU A 229 24.62 1.45 18.04
C GLU A 229 26.09 1.15 18.33
N GLU A 230 26.79 0.45 17.43
CA GLU A 230 28.23 0.17 17.56
C GLU A 230 29.06 1.47 17.60
N ARG A 231 28.69 2.48 16.80
CA ARG A 231 29.33 3.80 16.81
C ARG A 231 29.09 4.55 18.11
N LEU A 232 27.88 4.47 18.67
CA LEU A 232 27.53 5.07 19.96
C LEU A 232 28.30 4.40 21.09
N HIS A 233 28.36 3.06 21.10
CA HIS A 233 29.09 2.31 22.13
C HIS A 233 30.60 2.58 22.09
N LYS A 234 31.20 2.68 20.90
CA LYS A 234 32.62 3.08 20.74
C LYS A 234 32.88 4.50 21.23
N ARG A 235 31.96 5.45 21.00
CA ARG A 235 32.07 6.82 21.52
C ARG A 235 31.97 6.85 23.04
N HIS A 236 31.05 6.10 23.63
CA HIS A 236 30.86 6.02 25.07
C HIS A 236 32.10 5.42 25.77
N ASN A 237 32.64 4.31 25.25
CA ASN A 237 33.87 3.72 25.79
C ASN A 237 35.08 4.65 25.68
N LYS A 238 35.15 5.49 24.64
CA LYS A 238 36.24 6.46 24.46
C LYS A 238 36.17 7.61 25.48
N MET A 239 34.98 7.97 25.95
CA MET A 239 34.77 9.01 26.98
C MET A 239 35.03 8.50 28.41
N ASN A 240 34.87 7.20 28.68
CA ASN A 240 35.15 6.61 30.00
C ASN A 240 36.64 6.28 30.24
N ILE A 241 37.51 6.47 29.24
CA ILE A 241 38.96 6.23 29.32
C ILE A 241 39.74 7.56 29.49
N GLN A 242 39.05 8.71 29.47
CA GLN A 242 39.59 10.03 29.79
C GLN A 242 39.19 10.46 31.20
#